data_AF-A0A1H8M873-F1
#
_entry.id   AF-A0A1H8M873-F1
#
_cell.length_a   1.000
_cell.length_b   1.000
_cell.length_c   1.000
_cell.angle_alpha   90.00
_cell.angle_beta   90.00
_cell.angle_gamma   90.00
#
_symmetry.space_group_name_H-M   'P 1'
#
loop_
_entity.id
_entity.type
_entity.pdbx_description
1 polymer ?
#
loop_
_entity_poly.entity_id
_entity_poly.type
_entity_poly.pdbx_seq_one_letter_code
_entity_poly.pdbx_strand_id
1 'polypeptide(L)'
;MIAVICVSGLAGCAGEAEDYPHLLPTAQMLAEPALPAHAGTGGAEAEAQLSARAAALRSRAAGLRGPVIEADSPARRQIMRPE
;
A
#
# COMPACT_ATOMS: atom_id res chain seq x y z
N MET A 1 26.16 30.64 -29.87
CA MET A 1 26.05 29.19 -29.61
C MET A 1 25.09 28.83 -28.47
N ILE A 2 24.65 29.77 -27.61
CA ILE A 2 23.65 29.52 -26.56
C ILE A 2 22.20 29.57 -27.11
N ALA A 3 21.93 30.44 -28.09
CA ALA A 3 20.58 30.60 -28.66
C ALA A 3 20.03 29.34 -29.36
N VAL A 4 20.91 28.49 -29.91
CA VAL A 4 20.50 27.25 -30.60
C VAL A 4 20.05 26.18 -29.60
N ILE A 5 20.66 26.13 -28.40
CA ILE A 5 20.34 25.14 -27.36
C ILE A 5 18.98 25.42 -26.71
N CYS A 6 18.63 26.70 -26.52
CA CYS A 6 17.35 27.08 -25.92
C CYS A 6 16.13 26.74 -26.80
N VAL A 7 16.28 26.78 -28.13
CA VAL A 7 15.18 26.43 -29.06
C VAL A 7 14.94 24.91 -29.10
N SER A 8 15.97 24.09 -28.90
CA SER A 8 15.85 22.62 -28.88
C SER A 8 15.10 22.08 -27.66
N GLY A 9 15.21 22.74 -26.50
CA GLY A 9 14.51 22.33 -25.27
C GLY A 9 12.99 22.56 -25.31
N LEU A 10 12.52 23.54 -26.10
CA LEU A 10 11.11 23.80 -26.32
C LEU A 10 10.46 22.75 -27.23
N ALA A 11 11.22 22.16 -28.17
CA ALA A 11 10.73 21.07 -29.02
C ALA A 11 10.50 19.76 -28.24
N GLY A 12 11.14 19.58 -27.08
CA GLY A 12 10.91 18.44 -26.17
C GLY A 12 9.74 18.62 -25.20
N CYS A 13 9.26 19.85 -24.96
CA CYS A 13 7.99 20.09 -24.25
C CYS A 13 6.79 20.18 -25.21
N ALA A 14 7.04 20.38 -26.50
CA ALA A 14 6.04 20.36 -27.57
C ALA A 14 5.99 19.02 -28.33
N GLY A 15 6.96 18.13 -28.07
CA GLY A 15 7.01 16.77 -28.57
C GLY A 15 6.29 15.85 -27.60
N GLU A 16 5.47 14.95 -28.15
CA GLU A 16 4.74 13.90 -27.42
C GLU A 16 3.43 14.35 -26.74
N ALA A 17 2.61 15.10 -27.47
CA ALA A 17 1.15 14.98 -27.31
C ALA A 17 0.63 13.59 -27.75
N GLU A 18 1.48 12.75 -28.36
CA GLU A 18 1.14 11.40 -28.83
C GLU A 18 1.49 10.27 -27.84
N ASP A 19 2.28 10.51 -26.78
CA ASP A 19 2.57 9.50 -25.74
C ASP A 19 1.54 9.50 -24.61
N TYR A 20 0.65 10.50 -24.57
CA TYR A 20 -0.45 10.49 -23.62
C TYR A 20 -1.58 9.61 -24.16
N PRO A 21 -1.98 8.55 -23.44
CA PRO A 21 -3.09 7.71 -23.87
C PRO A 21 -4.34 8.58 -23.97
N HIS A 22 -5.12 8.37 -25.04
CA HIS A 22 -6.40 9.05 -25.19
C HIS A 22 -7.26 8.85 -23.94
N LEU A 23 -7.68 9.96 -23.32
CA LEU A 23 -8.53 9.92 -22.15
C LEU A 23 -9.86 9.26 -22.52
N LEU A 24 -10.34 8.40 -21.62
CA LEU A 24 -11.68 7.83 -21.75
C LEU A 24 -12.72 8.95 -21.74
N PRO A 25 -13.83 8.80 -22.50
CA PRO A 25 -14.94 9.75 -22.43
C PRO A 25 -15.38 9.95 -20.98
N THR A 26 -15.68 11.20 -20.60
CA THR A 26 -16.10 11.53 -19.23
C THR A 26 -17.29 10.71 -18.77
N ALA A 27 -18.24 10.43 -19.68
CA ALA A 27 -19.39 9.58 -19.39
C ALA A 27 -19.01 8.15 -18.99
N GLN A 28 -17.91 7.61 -19.53
CA GLN A 28 -17.41 6.27 -19.21
C GLN A 28 -16.60 6.26 -17.92
N MET A 29 -15.82 7.32 -17.65
CA MET A 29 -15.09 7.45 -16.38
C MET A 29 -16.04 7.62 -15.19
N LEU A 30 -17.21 8.23 -15.41
CA LEU A 30 -18.22 8.45 -14.37
C LEU A 30 -19.31 7.37 -14.36
N ALA A 31 -19.19 6.33 -15.18
CA ALA A 31 -20.13 5.21 -15.15
C ALA A 31 -19.97 4.44 -13.84
N GLU A 32 -21.09 4.03 -13.23
CA GLU A 32 -21.06 3.19 -12.03
C GLU A 32 -20.31 1.88 -12.33
N PRO A 33 -19.26 1.54 -11.58
CA PRO A 33 -18.52 0.31 -11.82
C PRO A 33 -19.39 -0.90 -11.49
N ALA A 34 -19.22 -1.97 -12.27
CA ALA A 34 -19.83 -3.26 -11.93
C ALA A 34 -19.18 -3.77 -10.63
N LEU A 35 -19.95 -3.77 -9.55
CA LEU A 35 -19.50 -4.30 -8.27
C LEU A 35 -19.45 -5.83 -8.34
N PRO A 36 -18.37 -6.46 -7.84
CA PRO A 36 -18.32 -7.91 -7.77
C PRO A 36 -19.34 -8.45 -6.77
N ALA A 37 -19.76 -9.71 -6.92
CA ALA A 37 -20.80 -10.31 -6.08
C ALA A 37 -20.49 -10.28 -4.57
N HIS A 38 -19.21 -10.21 -4.18
CA HIS A 38 -18.76 -10.12 -2.80
C HIS A 38 -18.62 -8.67 -2.27
N ALA A 39 -18.83 -7.65 -3.11
CA ALA A 39 -18.83 -6.24 -2.68
C ALA A 39 -20.16 -5.82 -2.03
N GLY A 40 -21.15 -6.71 -2.00
CA GLY A 40 -22.36 -6.53 -1.21
C GLY A 40 -22.00 -6.31 0.26
N THR A 41 -22.41 -5.16 0.77
CA THR A 41 -22.16 -4.65 2.13
C THR A 41 -22.09 -5.78 3.15
N GLY A 42 -20.93 -5.90 3.82
CA GLY A 42 -20.75 -6.83 4.93
C GLY A 42 -21.91 -6.67 5.91
N GLY A 43 -22.80 -7.66 5.94
CA GLY A 43 -23.92 -7.67 6.87
C GLY A 43 -23.44 -7.98 8.28
N ALA A 44 -24.39 -8.03 9.22
CA ALA A 44 -24.11 -8.35 10.63
C ALA A 44 -23.29 -9.65 10.81
N GLU A 45 -23.47 -10.64 9.93
CA GLU A 45 -22.69 -11.88 9.95
C GLU A 45 -21.20 -11.65 9.59
N ALA A 46 -20.92 -10.83 8.58
CA ALA A 46 -19.55 -10.48 8.19
C ALA A 46 -18.86 -9.69 9.30
N GLU A 47 -19.55 -8.76 9.93
CA GLU A 47 -19.04 -8.01 11.08
C GLU A 47 -18.75 -8.91 12.28
N ALA A 48 -19.65 -9.86 12.57
CA ALA A 48 -19.45 -10.84 13.63
C ALA A 48 -18.22 -11.73 13.34
N GLN A 49 -18.06 -12.18 12.09
CA GLN A 49 -16.91 -12.98 11.66
C GLN A 49 -15.59 -12.20 11.76
N LEU A 50 -15.58 -10.93 11.33
CA LEU A 50 -14.43 -10.05 11.49
C LEU A 50 -14.08 -9.84 12.97
N SER A 51 -15.09 -9.60 13.80
CA SER A 51 -14.91 -9.38 15.24
C SER A 51 -14.31 -10.60 15.93
N ALA A 52 -14.83 -11.80 15.63
CA ALA A 52 -14.29 -13.06 16.13
C ALA A 52 -12.84 -13.27 15.67
N ARG A 53 -12.54 -13.00 14.40
CA ARG A 53 -11.17 -13.09 13.86
C ARG A 53 -10.23 -12.11 14.53
N ALA A 54 -10.67 -10.87 14.76
CA ALA A 54 -9.88 -9.86 15.46
C ALA A 54 -9.59 -10.26 16.92
N ALA A 55 -10.57 -10.86 17.61
CA ALA A 55 -10.38 -11.37 18.96
C ALA A 55 -9.36 -12.52 19.00
N ALA A 56 -9.47 -13.49 18.09
CA ALA A 56 -8.52 -14.58 17.97
C ALA A 56 -7.08 -14.07 17.68
N LEU A 57 -6.95 -13.08 16.80
CA LEU A 57 -5.66 -12.47 16.48
C LEU A 57 -5.06 -11.74 17.69
N ARG A 58 -5.87 -11.00 18.44
CA ARG A 58 -5.44 -10.33 19.69
C ARG A 58 -4.97 -11.33 20.73
N SER A 59 -5.70 -12.44 20.91
CA SER A 59 -5.30 -13.53 21.82
C SER A 59 -3.96 -14.14 21.41
N ARG A 60 -3.77 -14.41 20.10
CA ARG A 60 -2.50 -14.95 19.60
C ARG A 60 -1.37 -13.96 19.79
N ALA A 61 -1.58 -12.68 19.48
CA ALA A 61 -0.59 -11.64 19.68
C ALA A 61 -0.21 -11.51 21.17
N ALA A 62 -1.16 -11.61 22.10
CA ALA A 62 -0.87 -11.60 23.53
C ALA A 62 0.06 -12.76 23.93
N GLY A 63 -0.16 -13.96 23.40
CA GLY A 63 0.75 -15.11 23.63
C GLY A 63 2.15 -14.93 23.01
N LEU A 64 2.29 -14.04 22.03
CA LEU A 64 3.56 -13.71 21.38
C LEU A 64 4.24 -12.47 21.98
N ARG A 65 3.61 -11.79 22.96
CA ARG A 65 4.22 -10.67 23.70
C ARG A 65 5.21 -11.20 24.74
N GLY A 66 6.28 -11.80 24.25
CA GLY A 66 7.44 -12.20 25.02
C GLY A 66 8.72 -11.71 24.34
N PRO A 67 9.85 -11.68 25.05
CA PRO A 67 11.15 -11.47 24.43
C PRO A 67 11.35 -12.52 23.32
N VAL A 68 11.58 -12.08 22.08
CA VAL A 68 11.93 -13.00 20.96
C VAL A 68 13.27 -13.69 21.24
N ILE A 69 14.10 -13.06 22.07
CA ILE A 69 15.37 -13.58 22.55
C ILE A 69 15.27 -13.78 24.06
N GLU A 70 15.46 -15.04 24.48
CA GLU A 70 15.42 -15.42 25.89
C GLU A 70 16.40 -14.59 26.73
N ALA A 71 15.98 -14.28 27.96
CA ALA A 71 16.70 -13.33 28.82
C ALA A 71 18.15 -13.75 29.10
N ASP A 72 18.39 -15.05 29.23
CA ASP A 72 19.70 -15.63 29.53
C ASP A 72 20.45 -16.15 28.29
N SER A 73 19.95 -15.86 27.09
CA SER A 73 20.62 -16.28 25.87
C SER A 73 21.97 -15.55 25.70
N PRO A 74 23.01 -16.25 25.21
CA PRO A 74 24.32 -15.64 24.98
C PRO A 74 24.26 -14.49 23.95
N ALA A 75 23.37 -14.58 22.97
CA ALA A 75 23.13 -13.52 21.99
C ALA A 75 22.70 -12.20 22.63
N ARG A 76 21.84 -12.23 23.67
CA ARG A 76 21.38 -11.02 24.37
C ARG A 76 22.49 -10.35 25.18
N ARG A 77 23.35 -11.13 25.84
CA ARG A 77 24.50 -10.62 26.62
C ARG A 77 25.55 -9.94 25.74
N GLN A 78 25.71 -10.41 24.51
CA GLN A 78 26.67 -9.83 23.57
C GLN A 78 26.23 -8.44 23.08
N ILE A 79 24.91 -8.21 22.94
CA ILE A 79 24.33 -6.92 22.51
C ILE A 79 24.36 -5.88 23.64
N MET A 80 24.17 -6.29 24.90
CA MET A 80 24.10 -5.35 26.05
C MET A 80 25.45 -5.06 26.72
N ARG A 81 26.57 -5.47 26.12
CA ARG A 81 27.89 -5.27 26.71
C ARG A 81 28.33 -3.81 26.48
N PRO A 82 28.49 -2.98 27.51
CA PRO A 82 29.03 -1.64 27.32
C PRO A 82 30.52 -1.74 26.96
N GLU A 83 30.94 -0.92 26.00
CA GLU A 83 32.33 -0.75 25.54
C GLU A 83 33.27 -0.33 26.68
#